data_AF-A0A0N8P308-F1
#
_entry.id   AF-A0A0N8P308-F1
#
_cell.length_a   1.000
_cell.length_b   1.000
_cell.length_c   1.000
_cell.angle_alpha   90.00
_cell.angle_beta   90.00
_cell.angle_gamma   90.00
#
_symmetry.space_group_name_H-M   'P 1'
#
loop_
_entity.id
_entity.type
_entity.pdbx_description
1 polymer ?
#
loop_
_entity_poly.entity_id
_entity_poly.type
_entity_poly.pdbx_seq_one_letter_code
_entity_poly.pdbx_strand_id
1 'polypeptide(L)'
;MLQRGSRLAQPILWLVKSNNNKLWILNMASLKPCKTCKNEVATSARICPHCGQKLKSGFFVKAIKGVGTVFFLLVLVGLLMPEPDQTKTKVNIAMPDNGSLEEQQDVPAKNPRPTEQKAFLLAIVNARTEASSALNDMQKGAALASRSKLICSILPSGKRVVDWYGTIYSINANSEGKGVLVVEIEDDSWVSTWNNALSDIGTNSLIEPNTNLFRDVSALSAGDTIVFSGEFFTDRVGCVSTHNLMLSSKINRPEFVFKFKSVRLAD
;
A
#
# COMPACT_ATOMS: atom_id res chain seq x y z
N MET A 1 -34.25 27.41 72.55
CA MET A 1 -32.91 26.80 72.60
C MET A 1 -32.55 26.39 71.17
N LEU A 2 -32.05 27.29 70.32
CA LEU A 2 -30.64 27.66 70.12
C LEU A 2 -29.68 26.47 70.15
N GLN A 3 -29.25 26.01 68.96
CA GLN A 3 -27.83 25.88 68.65
C GLN A 3 -27.57 26.05 67.15
N ARG A 4 -26.55 26.87 66.88
CA ARG A 4 -26.03 27.31 65.58
C ARG A 4 -24.93 26.35 65.11
N GLY A 5 -24.72 26.28 63.80
CA GLY A 5 -23.49 25.79 63.17
C GLY A 5 -23.73 25.65 61.67
N SER A 6 -23.50 26.68 60.85
CA SER A 6 -22.22 27.16 60.28
C SER A 6 -22.13 26.81 58.79
N ARG A 7 -21.95 27.89 58.03
CA ARG A 7 -21.97 28.07 56.58
C ARG A 7 -20.94 27.21 55.85
N LEU A 8 -21.30 26.67 54.68
CA LEU A 8 -20.40 26.66 53.52
C LEU A 8 -21.22 26.95 52.26
N ALA A 9 -20.91 28.09 51.64
CA ALA A 9 -21.44 28.52 50.37
C ALA A 9 -20.85 27.66 49.25
N GLN A 10 -21.71 27.11 48.39
CA GLN A 10 -21.30 26.54 47.11
C GLN A 10 -21.38 27.65 46.05
N PRO A 11 -20.27 28.02 45.39
CA PRO A 11 -20.34 28.88 44.23
C PRO A 11 -20.76 28.07 43.01
N ILE A 12 -21.90 28.46 42.44
CA ILE A 12 -22.27 28.20 41.05
C ILE A 12 -21.17 28.80 40.17
N LEU A 13 -20.44 27.96 39.43
CA LEU A 13 -19.57 28.42 38.35
C LEU A 13 -19.89 27.67 37.05
N TRP A 14 -20.03 28.50 36.02
CA TRP A 14 -20.44 28.25 34.66
C TRP A 14 -19.78 27.07 33.94
N LEU A 15 -20.61 26.36 33.17
CA LEU A 15 -20.22 25.63 31.97
C LEU A 15 -19.55 26.58 30.97
N VAL A 16 -18.26 26.37 30.71
CA VAL A 16 -17.65 26.70 29.41
C VAL A 16 -17.12 25.41 28.83
N LYS A 17 -17.86 24.88 27.85
CA LYS A 17 -17.45 23.79 26.99
C LYS A 17 -16.38 24.34 26.04
N SER A 18 -15.11 24.06 26.30
CA SER A 18 -14.02 24.36 25.37
C SER A 18 -13.53 23.10 24.68
N ASN A 19 -13.55 23.20 23.36
CA ASN A 19 -13.26 22.20 22.35
C ASN A 19 -11.74 22.13 22.11
N ASN A 20 -11.28 21.00 21.57
CA ASN A 20 -9.93 20.72 21.03
C ASN A 20 -8.98 19.89 21.91
N ASN A 21 -9.10 18.57 21.79
CA ASN A 21 -7.98 17.63 21.95
C ASN A 21 -6.96 17.86 20.82
N LYS A 22 -6.11 18.88 20.96
CA LYS A 22 -4.83 18.96 20.23
C LYS A 22 -3.75 18.48 21.18
N LEU A 23 -3.37 17.21 21.02
CA LEU A 23 -2.15 16.66 21.57
C LEU A 23 -0.97 17.39 20.89
N TRP A 24 -0.37 18.36 21.58
CA TRP A 24 0.89 18.93 21.15
C TRP A 24 1.98 17.89 21.40
N ILE A 25 2.42 17.21 20.35
CA ILE A 25 3.69 16.48 20.39
C ILE A 25 4.78 17.54 20.51
N LEU A 26 5.21 17.80 21.75
CA LEU A 26 6.49 18.46 22.00
C LEU A 26 7.56 17.59 21.35
N ASN A 27 8.16 18.10 20.27
CA ASN A 27 9.42 17.60 19.74
C ASN A 27 10.43 17.63 20.89
N MET A 28 10.63 16.49 21.56
CA MET A 28 11.74 16.32 22.49
C MET A 28 13.00 16.33 21.64
N ALA A 29 13.63 17.50 21.51
CA ALA A 29 14.93 17.62 20.89
C ALA A 29 15.87 16.65 21.60
N SER A 30 16.34 15.61 20.91
CA SER A 30 17.31 14.67 21.47
C SER A 30 18.54 15.46 21.91
N LEU A 31 18.81 15.48 23.21
CA LEU A 31 19.94 16.18 23.82
C LEU A 31 21.12 15.22 23.95
N LYS A 32 22.33 15.75 23.77
CA LYS A 32 23.59 15.03 24.01
C LYS A 32 24.50 15.88 24.91
N PRO A 33 25.32 15.28 25.77
CA PRO A 33 26.27 16.06 26.57
C PRO A 33 27.41 16.61 25.69
N CYS A 34 27.77 17.86 25.90
CA CYS A 34 28.96 18.46 25.30
C CYS A 34 30.22 17.75 25.83
N LYS A 35 31.11 17.31 24.94
CA LYS A 35 32.33 16.57 25.34
C LYS A 35 33.31 17.37 26.22
N THR A 36 33.17 18.70 26.28
CA THR A 36 34.11 19.59 26.96
C THR A 36 33.56 20.14 28.25
N CYS A 37 32.36 20.73 28.22
CA CYS A 37 31.74 21.31 29.41
C CYS A 37 30.66 20.42 30.04
N LYS A 38 30.36 19.25 29.46
CA LYS A 38 29.37 18.26 29.92
C LYS A 38 27.92 18.74 29.98
N ASN A 39 27.64 20.03 29.75
CA ASN A 39 26.28 20.55 29.63
C ASN A 39 25.54 19.93 28.44
N GLU A 40 24.24 19.73 28.61
CA GLU A 40 23.37 19.17 27.58
C GLU A 40 23.17 20.18 26.44
N VAL A 41 23.30 19.68 25.21
CA VAL A 41 23.14 20.48 24.00
C VAL A 41 22.30 19.72 22.97
N ALA A 42 21.54 20.46 22.18
CA ALA A 42 20.77 19.88 21.08
C ALA A 42 21.70 19.09 20.14
N THR A 43 21.27 17.89 19.74
CA THR A 43 22.02 17.03 18.82
C THR A 43 22.36 17.71 17.49
N SER A 44 21.55 18.68 17.06
CA SER A 44 21.69 19.50 15.84
C SER A 44 22.64 20.71 15.98
N ALA A 45 23.04 21.10 17.19
CA ALA A 45 23.88 22.27 17.41
C ALA A 45 25.30 22.07 16.86
N ARG A 46 25.80 23.04 16.08
CA ARG A 46 27.18 23.05 15.53
C ARG A 46 28.21 23.67 16.47
N ILE A 47 27.76 24.49 17.42
CA ILE A 47 28.60 25.16 18.42
C ILE A 47 27.88 25.01 19.76
N CYS A 48 28.62 24.68 20.83
CA CYS A 48 28.05 24.61 22.16
C CYS A 48 27.76 26.04 22.69
N PRO A 49 26.53 26.34 23.14
CA PRO A 49 26.18 27.68 23.65
C PRO A 49 26.81 27.98 25.02
N HIS A 50 27.25 26.98 25.77
CA HIS A 50 27.81 27.17 27.12
C HIS A 50 29.33 27.38 27.13
N CYS A 51 30.06 26.82 26.18
CA CYS A 51 31.53 26.91 26.15
C CYS A 51 32.12 27.35 24.80
N GLY A 52 31.29 27.58 23.78
CA GLY A 52 31.73 28.05 22.47
C GLY A 52 32.48 27.02 21.62
N GLN A 53 32.67 25.78 22.10
CA GLN A 53 33.40 24.78 21.32
C GLN A 53 32.58 24.30 20.11
N LYS A 54 33.25 24.22 18.95
CA LYS A 54 32.68 23.63 17.73
C LYS A 54 32.44 22.13 17.92
N LEU A 55 31.20 21.70 17.68
CA LEU A 55 30.77 20.31 17.74
C LEU A 55 30.88 19.71 16.33
N LYS A 56 31.60 18.59 16.19
CA LYS A 56 31.73 17.91 14.89
C LYS A 56 30.38 17.36 14.46
N SER A 57 29.92 17.71 13.25
CA SER A 57 28.72 17.13 12.64
C SER A 57 28.92 15.63 12.43
N GLY A 58 27.84 14.85 12.58
CA GLY A 58 27.87 13.39 12.49
C GLY A 58 28.49 12.89 11.18
N PHE A 59 29.13 11.72 11.29
CA PHE A 59 29.86 11.00 10.22
C PHE A 59 29.10 10.93 8.88
N PHE A 60 27.76 10.91 8.91
CA PHE A 60 26.88 10.86 7.73
C PHE A 60 27.05 12.03 6.73
N VAL A 61 27.44 13.24 7.17
CA VAL A 61 27.63 14.38 6.25
C VAL A 61 28.87 14.21 5.36
N LYS A 62 29.86 13.42 5.80
CA LYS A 62 31.04 13.12 4.98
C LYS A 62 30.77 12.03 3.94
N ALA A 63 29.86 11.10 4.21
CA ALA A 63 29.50 10.02 3.28
C ALA A 63 28.77 10.54 2.02
N ILE A 64 27.90 11.54 2.16
CA ILE A 64 27.12 12.10 1.03
C ILE A 64 28.02 12.75 -0.04
N LYS A 65 29.17 13.32 0.36
CA LYS A 65 30.12 13.93 -0.58
C LYS A 65 30.89 12.92 -1.44
N GLY A 66 31.00 11.67 -1.01
CA GLY A 66 31.67 10.59 -1.76
C GLY A 66 30.75 9.81 -2.70
N VAL A 67 29.45 9.77 -2.40
CA VAL A 67 28.45 9.07 -3.23
C VAL A 67 28.11 9.88 -4.49
N GLY A 68 28.08 11.22 -4.39
CA GLY A 68 27.78 12.10 -5.52
C GLY A 68 28.77 11.99 -6.68
N THR A 69 30.07 11.80 -6.39
CA THR A 69 31.12 11.64 -7.42
C THR A 69 31.04 10.29 -8.14
N VAL A 70 30.72 9.22 -7.41
CA VAL A 70 30.54 7.87 -8.02
C VAL A 70 29.27 7.83 -8.87
N PHE A 71 28.18 8.46 -8.40
CA PHE A 71 26.93 8.54 -9.15
C PHE A 71 27.08 9.38 -10.43
N PHE A 72 27.79 10.50 -10.37
CA PHE A 72 28.05 11.34 -11.54
C PHE A 72 28.93 10.64 -12.59
N LEU A 73 29.93 9.84 -12.18
CA LEU A 73 30.73 9.01 -13.08
C LEU A 73 29.92 7.89 -13.73
N LEU A 74 29.00 7.24 -13.00
CA LEU A 74 28.13 6.21 -13.56
C LEU A 74 27.13 6.76 -14.59
N VAL A 75 26.61 7.98 -14.37
CA VAL A 75 25.73 8.67 -15.33
C VAL A 75 26.47 9.06 -16.62
N LEU A 76 27.74 9.47 -16.52
CA LEU A 76 28.59 9.78 -17.67
C LEU A 76 28.89 8.55 -18.55
N VAL A 77 29.04 7.36 -17.95
CA VAL A 77 29.25 6.11 -18.71
C VAL A 77 27.96 5.63 -19.41
N GLY A 78 26.78 5.85 -18.80
CA GLY A 78 25.49 5.50 -19.42
C GLY A 78 25.13 6.33 -20.66
N LEU A 79 25.65 7.56 -20.78
CA LEU A 79 25.44 8.45 -21.94
C LEU A 79 26.26 8.06 -23.19
N LEU A 80 27.23 7.14 -23.06
CA LEU A 80 28.05 6.66 -24.17
C LEU A 80 27.56 5.32 -24.74
N MET A 81 26.40 4.82 -24.30
CA MET A 81 25.80 3.63 -24.91
C MET A 81 24.97 4.04 -26.13
N PRO A 82 25.32 3.57 -27.34
CA PRO A 82 24.49 3.77 -28.52
C PRO A 82 23.17 3.00 -28.37
N GLU A 83 22.06 3.69 -28.61
CA GLU A 83 20.73 3.08 -28.64
C GLU A 83 20.65 2.04 -29.78
N PRO A 84 20.11 0.83 -29.55
CA PRO A 84 19.87 -0.12 -30.62
C PRO A 84 18.73 0.39 -31.53
N ASP A 85 19.02 0.46 -32.83
CA ASP A 85 18.10 0.88 -33.90
C ASP A 85 16.82 0.02 -33.91
N GLN A 86 15.70 0.63 -33.52
CA GLN A 86 14.36 0.07 -33.74
C GLN A 86 13.93 0.39 -35.18
N THR A 87 14.15 -0.56 -36.09
CA THR A 87 13.66 -0.52 -37.47
C THR A 87 12.12 -0.54 -37.46
N LYS A 88 11.52 0.63 -37.73
CA LYS A 88 10.06 0.78 -37.87
C LYS A 88 9.58 0.06 -39.12
N THR A 89 9.10 -1.18 -38.95
CA THR A 89 8.29 -1.85 -39.97
C THR A 89 6.89 -1.26 -39.93
N LYS A 90 6.54 -0.46 -40.94
CA LYS A 90 5.17 -0.03 -41.19
C LYS A 90 4.36 -1.22 -41.70
N VAL A 91 3.52 -1.78 -40.86
CA VAL A 91 2.48 -2.72 -41.28
C VAL A 91 1.22 -1.90 -41.60
N ASN A 92 0.90 -1.81 -42.88
CA ASN A 92 -0.40 -1.33 -43.35
C ASN A 92 -1.38 -2.49 -43.30
N ILE A 93 -2.36 -2.45 -42.41
CA ILE A 93 -3.55 -3.31 -42.49
C ILE A 93 -4.76 -2.39 -42.58
N ALA A 94 -5.43 -2.48 -43.72
CA ALA A 94 -6.70 -1.83 -44.00
C ALA A 94 -7.82 -2.41 -43.14
N MET A 95 -8.70 -1.53 -42.65
CA MET A 95 -10.00 -1.89 -42.09
C MET A 95 -10.92 -2.46 -43.18
N PRO A 96 -11.71 -3.48 -42.88
CA PRO A 96 -13.06 -3.58 -43.40
C PRO A 96 -14.04 -2.98 -42.38
N ASP A 97 -14.91 -2.16 -42.93
CA ASP A 97 -16.08 -1.54 -42.31
C ASP A 97 -17.27 -2.51 -42.33
N ASN A 98 -18.22 -2.23 -41.43
CA ASN A 98 -19.59 -2.73 -41.32
C ASN A 98 -19.88 -4.19 -40.94
N GLY A 99 -20.38 -4.33 -39.72
CA GLY A 99 -21.82 -4.58 -39.56
C GLY A 99 -22.24 -6.00 -39.20
N SER A 100 -22.38 -6.25 -37.90
CA SER A 100 -23.55 -6.91 -37.32
C SER A 100 -23.47 -6.86 -35.78
N LEU A 101 -24.54 -6.36 -35.15
CA LEU A 101 -24.80 -6.57 -33.73
C LEU A 101 -25.19 -8.04 -33.58
N GLU A 102 -24.19 -8.91 -33.44
CA GLU A 102 -24.41 -10.29 -33.04
C GLU A 102 -24.50 -10.34 -31.52
N GLU A 103 -25.69 -10.72 -31.07
CA GLU A 103 -26.03 -11.12 -29.72
C GLU A 103 -25.08 -12.24 -29.29
N GLN A 104 -24.10 -11.90 -28.44
CA GLN A 104 -23.11 -12.85 -27.93
C GLN A 104 -23.80 -13.92 -27.10
N GLN A 105 -23.98 -15.09 -27.72
CA GLN A 105 -24.47 -16.29 -27.09
C GLN A 105 -23.42 -16.83 -26.10
N ASP A 106 -23.88 -17.04 -24.86
CA ASP A 106 -23.14 -17.44 -23.66
C ASP A 106 -22.44 -18.80 -23.85
N VAL A 107 -21.16 -18.77 -24.19
CA VAL A 107 -20.27 -19.93 -24.02
C VAL A 107 -19.98 -20.00 -22.51
N PRO A 108 -20.16 -21.14 -21.82
CA PRO A 108 -19.89 -21.23 -20.39
C PRO A 108 -18.44 -20.80 -20.14
N ALA A 109 -18.28 -19.65 -19.49
CA ALA A 109 -16.96 -19.15 -19.16
C ALA A 109 -16.25 -20.24 -18.36
N LYS A 110 -15.07 -20.68 -18.84
CA LYS A 110 -14.19 -21.67 -18.19
C LYS A 110 -13.87 -21.34 -16.72
N ASN A 111 -14.19 -20.13 -16.29
CA ASN A 111 -14.08 -19.67 -14.93
C ASN A 111 -15.30 -18.77 -14.60
N PRO A 112 -16.35 -19.29 -13.94
CA PRO A 112 -17.51 -18.51 -13.57
C PRO A 112 -17.18 -17.63 -12.37
N ARG A 113 -16.43 -16.55 -12.60
CA ARG A 113 -16.11 -15.58 -11.55
C ARG A 113 -17.39 -15.01 -10.93
N PRO A 114 -17.45 -14.86 -9.59
CA PRO A 114 -18.55 -14.20 -8.92
C PRO A 114 -18.81 -12.80 -9.47
N THR A 115 -20.06 -12.36 -9.43
CA THR A 115 -20.48 -11.03 -9.93
C THR A 115 -19.68 -9.91 -9.28
N GLU A 116 -19.40 -10.02 -7.98
CA GLU A 116 -18.62 -9.06 -7.21
C GLU A 116 -17.18 -8.97 -7.71
N GLN A 117 -16.57 -10.10 -8.07
CA GLN A 117 -15.21 -10.13 -8.62
C GLN A 117 -15.17 -9.41 -9.98
N LYS A 118 -16.12 -9.71 -10.88
CA LYS A 118 -16.21 -9.06 -12.19
C LYS A 118 -16.38 -7.54 -12.04
N ALA A 119 -17.27 -7.11 -11.15
CA ALA A 119 -17.49 -5.68 -10.88
C ALA A 119 -16.23 -5.01 -10.30
N PHE A 120 -15.49 -5.70 -9.42
CA PHE A 120 -14.25 -5.21 -8.85
C PHE A 120 -13.17 -5.00 -9.92
N LEU A 121 -12.98 -5.97 -10.81
CA LEU A 121 -12.01 -5.89 -11.92
C LEU A 121 -12.39 -4.78 -12.90
N LEU A 122 -13.68 -4.66 -13.23
CA LEU A 122 -14.17 -3.59 -14.10
C LEU A 122 -13.87 -2.20 -13.52
N ALA A 123 -13.99 -2.01 -12.20
CA ALA A 123 -13.62 -0.76 -11.55
C ALA A 123 -12.12 -0.43 -11.76
N ILE A 124 -11.24 -1.44 -11.71
CA ILE A 124 -9.80 -1.26 -11.95
C ILE A 124 -9.54 -0.86 -13.39
N VAL A 125 -10.11 -1.57 -14.36
CA VAL A 125 -9.95 -1.28 -15.79
C VAL A 125 -10.42 0.13 -16.13
N ASN A 126 -11.60 0.53 -15.67
CA ASN A 126 -12.13 1.88 -15.91
C ASN A 126 -11.20 2.97 -15.38
N ALA A 127 -10.66 2.79 -14.16
CA ALA A 127 -9.74 3.74 -13.57
C ALA A 127 -8.43 3.88 -14.36
N ARG A 128 -7.95 2.79 -14.97
CA ARG A 128 -6.77 2.83 -15.84
C ARG A 128 -7.05 3.60 -17.11
N THR A 129 -8.20 3.37 -17.73
CA THR A 129 -8.64 4.09 -18.94
C THR A 129 -8.80 5.59 -18.67
N GLU A 130 -9.38 5.95 -17.53
CA GLU A 130 -9.47 7.36 -17.10
C GLU A 130 -8.08 7.96 -16.86
N ALA A 131 -7.21 7.24 -16.15
CA ALA A 131 -5.87 7.71 -15.82
C ALA A 131 -4.92 7.78 -17.04
N SER A 132 -5.10 6.94 -18.05
CA SER A 132 -4.33 7.00 -19.30
C SER A 132 -4.70 8.21 -20.14
N SER A 133 -5.94 8.68 -20.02
CA SER A 133 -6.47 9.87 -20.70
C SER A 133 -6.23 11.16 -19.90
N ALA A 134 -5.69 11.05 -18.69
CA ALA A 134 -5.49 12.18 -17.78
C ALA A 134 -4.33 13.09 -18.22
N LEU A 135 -4.55 14.40 -18.16
CA LEU A 135 -3.60 15.43 -18.53
C LEU A 135 -2.55 15.71 -17.44
N ASN A 136 -2.81 15.31 -16.20
CA ASN A 136 -1.92 15.54 -15.06
C ASN A 136 -2.21 14.55 -13.92
N ASP A 137 -1.32 14.54 -12.93
CA ASP A 137 -1.41 13.60 -11.80
C ASP A 137 -2.61 13.86 -10.87
N MET A 138 -3.16 15.08 -10.84
CA MET A 138 -4.38 15.35 -10.08
C MET A 138 -5.58 14.60 -10.68
N GLN A 139 -5.68 14.56 -12.01
CA GLN A 139 -6.73 13.80 -12.70
C GLN A 139 -6.54 12.29 -12.53
N LYS A 140 -5.30 11.78 -12.53
CA LYS A 140 -5.03 10.37 -12.17
C LYS A 140 -5.42 10.07 -10.72
N GLY A 141 -5.16 11.00 -9.81
CA GLY A 141 -5.60 10.93 -8.43
C GLY A 141 -7.11 10.87 -8.30
N ALA A 142 -7.84 11.62 -9.13
CA ALA A 142 -9.30 11.56 -9.19
C ALA A 142 -9.81 10.19 -9.68
N ALA A 143 -9.22 9.63 -10.75
CA ALA A 143 -9.53 8.28 -11.23
C ALA A 143 -9.30 7.22 -10.13
N LEU A 144 -8.17 7.31 -9.42
CA LEU A 144 -7.89 6.44 -8.27
C LEU A 144 -8.95 6.57 -7.18
N ALA A 145 -9.35 7.80 -6.83
CA ALA A 145 -10.35 8.04 -5.78
C ALA A 145 -11.74 7.49 -6.18
N SER A 146 -12.16 7.72 -7.42
CA SER A 146 -13.40 7.18 -7.98
C SER A 146 -13.42 5.65 -7.93
N ARG A 147 -12.32 5.01 -8.37
CA ARG A 147 -12.16 3.56 -8.28
C ARG A 147 -12.28 3.05 -6.86
N SER A 148 -11.52 3.64 -5.93
CA SER A 148 -11.52 3.22 -4.53
C SER A 148 -12.92 3.30 -3.94
N LYS A 149 -13.67 4.37 -4.22
CA LYS A 149 -15.07 4.51 -3.80
C LYS A 149 -15.98 3.42 -4.39
N LEU A 150 -15.82 3.12 -5.69
CA LEU A 150 -16.62 2.09 -6.36
C LEU A 150 -16.32 0.70 -5.78
N ILE A 151 -15.04 0.35 -5.65
CA ILE A 151 -14.60 -0.90 -4.99
C ILE A 151 -15.19 -1.02 -3.59
N CYS A 152 -15.22 0.06 -2.80
CA CYS A 152 -15.85 0.01 -1.48
C CYS A 152 -17.33 -0.37 -1.53
N SER A 153 -18.06 0.10 -2.54
CA SER A 153 -19.49 -0.16 -2.67
C SER A 153 -19.79 -1.59 -3.15
N ILE A 154 -18.86 -2.17 -3.92
CA ILE A 154 -18.96 -3.56 -4.39
C ILE A 154 -18.68 -4.54 -3.24
N LEU A 155 -17.63 -4.29 -2.45
CA LEU A 155 -17.21 -5.20 -1.40
C LEU A 155 -18.17 -5.17 -0.20
N PRO A 156 -18.60 -6.34 0.32
CA PRO A 156 -19.55 -6.41 1.42
C PRO A 156 -18.98 -5.86 2.72
N SER A 157 -19.83 -5.73 3.73
CA SER A 157 -19.44 -5.36 5.09
C SER A 157 -18.35 -6.29 5.62
N GLY A 158 -17.25 -5.73 6.12
CA GLY A 158 -16.06 -6.47 6.53
C GLY A 158 -15.09 -6.86 5.41
N LYS A 159 -15.38 -6.46 4.16
CA LYS A 159 -14.49 -6.62 2.99
C LYS A 159 -14.04 -8.06 2.75
N ARG A 160 -14.95 -8.99 3.04
CA ARG A 160 -14.77 -10.43 2.83
C ARG A 160 -15.29 -10.85 1.48
N VAL A 161 -14.59 -11.76 0.82
CA VAL A 161 -14.98 -12.31 -0.48
C VAL A 161 -14.96 -13.82 -0.43
N VAL A 162 -15.84 -14.43 -1.22
CA VAL A 162 -16.05 -15.88 -1.26
C VAL A 162 -15.92 -16.35 -2.70
N ASP A 163 -15.19 -17.44 -2.88
CA ASP A 163 -15.00 -18.17 -4.14
C ASP A 163 -14.55 -17.27 -5.31
N TRP A 164 -13.65 -16.35 -5.03
CA TRP A 164 -12.96 -15.58 -6.06
C TRP A 164 -11.93 -16.46 -6.76
N TYR A 165 -11.73 -16.22 -8.05
CA TYR A 165 -10.75 -16.95 -8.83
C TYR A 165 -9.49 -16.14 -9.06
N GLY A 166 -8.38 -16.82 -9.23
CA GLY A 166 -7.15 -16.21 -9.69
C GLY A 166 -6.11 -17.24 -10.07
N THR A 167 -4.96 -16.76 -10.51
CA THR A 167 -3.80 -17.60 -10.83
C THR A 167 -2.70 -17.32 -9.81
N ILE A 168 -2.09 -18.35 -9.26
CA ILE A 168 -0.95 -18.17 -8.35
C ILE A 168 0.21 -17.55 -9.14
N TYR A 169 0.54 -16.31 -8.82
CA TYR A 169 1.68 -15.62 -9.40
C TYR A 169 2.98 -16.03 -8.69
N SER A 170 2.96 -16.10 -7.37
CA SER A 170 4.09 -16.61 -6.59
C SER A 170 3.64 -17.24 -5.27
N ILE A 171 4.38 -18.25 -4.84
CA ILE A 171 4.21 -18.96 -3.58
C ILE A 171 5.57 -19.13 -2.93
N ASN A 172 5.74 -18.63 -1.70
CA ASN A 172 7.01 -18.64 -0.99
C ASN A 172 6.78 -18.82 0.52
N ALA A 173 7.87 -19.01 1.26
CA ALA A 173 7.88 -18.86 2.71
C ALA A 173 8.83 -17.72 3.10
N ASN A 174 8.48 -16.95 4.13
CA ASN A 174 9.39 -15.96 4.69
C ASN A 174 10.46 -16.63 5.59
N SER A 175 11.38 -15.84 6.17
CA SER A 175 12.46 -16.36 7.03
C SER A 175 11.98 -17.04 8.33
N GLU A 176 10.70 -16.90 8.68
CA GLU A 176 10.06 -17.55 9.85
C GLU A 176 9.33 -18.84 9.46
N GLY A 177 9.31 -19.19 8.17
CA GLY A 177 8.59 -20.34 7.63
C GLY A 177 7.10 -20.10 7.37
N LYS A 178 6.60 -18.86 7.53
CA LYS A 178 5.21 -18.52 7.21
C LYS A 178 5.01 -18.38 5.70
N GLY A 179 3.86 -18.83 5.21
CA GLY A 179 3.53 -18.76 3.79
C GLY A 179 3.26 -17.33 3.33
N VAL A 180 3.84 -16.98 2.18
CA VAL A 180 3.63 -15.75 1.43
C VAL A 180 3.01 -16.13 0.09
N LEU A 181 1.82 -15.59 -0.20
CA LEU A 181 1.06 -15.93 -1.40
C LEU A 181 0.71 -14.66 -2.17
N VAL A 182 0.94 -14.69 -3.49
CA VAL A 182 0.55 -13.64 -4.43
C VAL A 182 -0.30 -14.28 -5.51
N VAL A 183 -1.53 -13.80 -5.69
CA VAL A 183 -2.50 -14.31 -6.64
C VAL A 183 -2.87 -13.19 -7.60
N GLU A 184 -2.69 -13.43 -8.90
CA GLU A 184 -3.20 -12.56 -9.95
C GLU A 184 -4.71 -12.80 -10.12
N ILE A 185 -5.50 -11.74 -9.95
CA ILE A 185 -6.97 -11.80 -10.03
C ILE A 185 -7.50 -11.39 -11.41
N GLU A 186 -6.60 -11.16 -12.38
CA GLU A 186 -6.77 -10.65 -13.75
C GLU A 186 -6.38 -9.18 -13.94
N ASP A 187 -6.20 -8.80 -15.20
CA ASP A 187 -5.90 -7.45 -15.66
C ASP A 187 -4.75 -6.86 -14.86
N ASP A 188 -3.57 -7.47 -14.81
CA ASP A 188 -2.40 -6.95 -14.07
C ASP A 188 -2.76 -6.46 -12.65
N SER A 189 -3.59 -7.22 -11.93
CA SER A 189 -4.05 -6.89 -10.58
C SER A 189 -3.86 -8.09 -9.67
N TRP A 190 -3.38 -7.84 -8.45
CA TRP A 190 -2.98 -8.91 -7.53
C TRP A 190 -3.62 -8.73 -6.16
N VAL A 191 -3.83 -9.85 -5.49
CA VAL A 191 -4.05 -9.92 -4.03
C VAL A 191 -2.89 -10.68 -3.42
N SER A 192 -2.34 -10.17 -2.32
CA SER A 192 -1.19 -10.81 -1.68
C SER A 192 -1.20 -10.66 -0.17
N THR A 193 -0.55 -11.62 0.49
CA THR A 193 -0.17 -11.45 1.90
C THR A 193 0.98 -10.44 2.00
N TRP A 194 1.23 -9.90 3.20
CA TRP A 194 2.52 -9.26 3.44
C TRP A 194 3.67 -10.24 3.22
N ASN A 195 4.85 -9.71 2.89
CA ASN A 195 6.06 -10.50 2.68
C ASN A 195 7.05 -10.45 3.85
N ASN A 196 6.78 -9.64 4.90
CA ASN A 196 7.65 -9.49 6.06
C ASN A 196 6.86 -9.39 7.37
N ALA A 197 7.25 -10.15 8.38
CA ALA A 197 6.58 -10.24 9.68
C ALA A 197 6.57 -8.92 10.47
N LEU A 198 7.59 -8.06 10.29
CA LEU A 198 7.64 -6.73 10.92
C LEU A 198 6.60 -5.74 10.37
N SER A 199 6.19 -5.90 9.11
CA SER A 199 5.08 -5.13 8.50
C SER A 199 3.72 -5.78 8.72
N ASP A 200 3.68 -7.04 9.16
CA ASP A 200 2.47 -7.80 9.49
C ASP A 200 1.98 -7.54 10.92
N ILE A 201 2.72 -6.75 11.72
CA ILE A 201 2.31 -6.27 13.06
C ILE A 201 1.03 -5.44 12.93
N GLY A 202 -0.11 -6.11 13.10
CA GLY A 202 -1.45 -5.52 13.01
C GLY A 202 -2.31 -6.05 11.85
N THR A 203 -1.77 -6.83 10.92
CA THR A 203 -2.56 -7.44 9.83
C THR A 203 -2.65 -8.98 9.92
N ASN A 204 -1.62 -9.69 10.38
CA ASN A 204 -1.62 -11.17 10.48
C ASN A 204 -2.13 -11.82 9.17
N SER A 205 -1.65 -11.34 8.04
CA SER A 205 -2.00 -11.77 6.69
C SER A 205 -1.22 -12.99 6.25
N LEU A 206 -0.03 -13.20 6.83
CA LEU A 206 0.84 -14.35 6.55
C LEU A 206 0.13 -15.67 6.86
N ILE A 207 0.40 -16.69 6.06
CA ILE A 207 -0.20 -18.01 6.21
C ILE A 207 0.57 -18.79 7.28
N GLU A 208 -0.07 -19.02 8.42
CA GLU A 208 0.57 -19.66 9.57
C GLU A 208 0.87 -21.15 9.32
N PRO A 209 2.09 -21.63 9.64
CA PRO A 209 2.41 -23.05 9.61
C PRO A 209 1.46 -23.88 10.47
N ASN A 210 1.34 -25.16 10.16
CA ASN A 210 0.47 -26.12 10.87
C ASN A 210 -1.04 -25.77 10.82
N THR A 211 -1.47 -24.97 9.85
CA THR A 211 -2.88 -24.74 9.56
C THR A 211 -3.33 -25.52 8.32
N ASN A 212 -4.63 -25.79 8.21
CA ASN A 212 -5.18 -26.40 6.99
C ASN A 212 -4.89 -25.53 5.76
N LEU A 213 -5.05 -24.21 5.88
CA LEU A 213 -4.74 -23.27 4.79
C LEU A 213 -3.28 -23.39 4.33
N PHE A 214 -2.32 -23.49 5.25
CA PHE A 214 -0.92 -23.67 4.89
C PHE A 214 -0.71 -24.97 4.13
N ARG A 215 -1.27 -26.09 4.62
CA ARG A 215 -1.18 -27.39 3.94
C ARG A 215 -1.75 -27.32 2.53
N ASP A 216 -2.94 -26.76 2.40
CA ASP A 216 -3.66 -26.70 1.12
C ASP A 216 -2.91 -25.81 0.12
N VAL A 217 -2.39 -24.65 0.56
CA VAL A 217 -1.59 -23.75 -0.28
C VAL A 217 -0.22 -24.35 -0.63
N SER A 218 0.47 -24.99 0.31
CA SER A 218 1.80 -25.58 0.10
C SER A 218 1.83 -26.73 -0.92
N ALA A 219 0.67 -27.30 -1.25
CA ALA A 219 0.54 -28.34 -2.25
C ALA A 219 0.37 -27.78 -3.68
N LEU A 220 0.22 -26.46 -3.83
CA LEU A 220 0.00 -25.78 -5.11
C LEU A 220 1.30 -25.19 -5.66
N SER A 221 1.26 -24.78 -6.92
CA SER A 221 2.39 -24.20 -7.65
C SER A 221 2.03 -22.87 -8.33
N ALA A 222 3.05 -22.06 -8.65
CA ALA A 222 2.86 -20.91 -9.50
C ALA A 222 2.30 -21.34 -10.87
N GLY A 223 1.33 -20.60 -11.39
CA GLY A 223 0.58 -20.93 -12.61
C GLY A 223 -0.73 -21.69 -12.36
N ASP A 224 -0.94 -22.26 -11.16
CA ASP A 224 -2.21 -22.92 -10.83
C ASP A 224 -3.35 -21.90 -10.80
N THR A 225 -4.45 -22.23 -11.48
CA THR A 225 -5.72 -21.51 -11.32
C THR A 225 -6.42 -22.01 -10.07
N ILE A 226 -6.83 -21.10 -9.21
CA ILE A 226 -7.38 -21.41 -7.89
C ILE A 226 -8.71 -20.70 -7.67
N VAL A 227 -9.49 -21.27 -6.74
CA VAL A 227 -10.61 -20.61 -6.07
C VAL A 227 -10.16 -20.28 -4.65
N PHE A 228 -10.38 -19.06 -4.21
CA PHE A 228 -9.98 -18.59 -2.90
C PHE A 228 -11.05 -17.72 -2.24
N SER A 229 -11.03 -17.70 -0.91
CA SER A 229 -11.84 -16.81 -0.09
C SER A 229 -10.96 -16.13 0.95
N GLY A 230 -11.40 -14.96 1.43
CA GLY A 230 -10.64 -14.21 2.43
C GLY A 230 -11.17 -12.81 2.66
N GLU A 231 -10.30 -11.93 3.15
CA GLU A 231 -10.66 -10.54 3.44
C GLU A 231 -9.57 -9.55 3.03
N PHE A 232 -10.00 -8.44 2.42
CA PHE A 232 -9.13 -7.31 2.12
C PHE A 232 -8.85 -6.51 3.39
N PHE A 233 -7.61 -6.05 3.54
CA PHE A 233 -7.31 -5.05 4.57
C PHE A 233 -7.80 -3.68 4.14
N THR A 234 -8.24 -2.90 5.13
CA THR A 234 -8.67 -1.53 4.92
C THR A 234 -7.62 -0.56 5.43
N ASP A 235 -7.50 0.58 4.75
CA ASP A 235 -6.78 1.74 5.26
C ASP A 235 -7.76 2.90 5.51
N ARG A 236 -7.27 3.98 6.12
CA ARG A 236 -8.11 5.13 6.48
C ARG A 236 -8.48 6.03 5.29
N VAL A 237 -7.99 5.77 4.09
CA VAL A 237 -8.04 6.73 2.96
C VAL A 237 -8.65 6.11 1.70
N GLY A 238 -8.09 4.99 1.23
CA GLY A 238 -8.41 4.30 -0.01
C GLY A 238 -9.30 3.07 0.13
N CYS A 239 -9.80 2.78 1.34
CA CYS A 239 -10.77 1.73 1.69
C CYS A 239 -10.27 0.29 1.60
N VAL A 240 -9.50 -0.05 0.56
CA VAL A 240 -8.71 -1.27 0.51
C VAL A 240 -7.23 -0.91 0.41
N SER A 241 -6.42 -1.51 1.27
CA SER A 241 -4.99 -1.28 1.34
C SER A 241 -4.28 -1.88 0.13
N THR A 242 -3.23 -1.20 -0.33
CA THR A 242 -2.35 -1.68 -1.40
C THR A 242 -0.89 -1.63 -0.98
N HIS A 243 -0.05 -2.51 -1.52
CA HIS A 243 1.40 -2.47 -1.31
C HIS A 243 2.09 -1.33 -2.08
N ASN A 244 1.46 -0.85 -3.16
CA ASN A 244 2.08 0.13 -4.04
C ASN A 244 2.27 1.50 -3.37
N LEU A 245 3.44 2.12 -3.54
CA LEU A 245 3.71 3.46 -3.04
C LEU A 245 3.38 4.56 -4.06
N MET A 246 3.74 4.35 -5.33
CA MET A 246 3.57 5.34 -6.40
C MET A 246 2.14 5.37 -6.93
N LEU A 247 1.62 6.56 -7.23
CA LEU A 247 0.27 6.76 -7.78
C LEU A 247 0.03 5.93 -9.06
N SER A 248 0.98 5.97 -10.01
CA SER A 248 0.87 5.22 -11.27
C SER A 248 0.76 3.71 -11.04
N SER A 249 1.52 3.16 -10.09
CA SER A 249 1.47 1.74 -9.75
C SER A 249 0.16 1.37 -9.06
N LYS A 250 -0.35 2.22 -8.15
CA LYS A 250 -1.67 2.03 -7.52
C LYS A 250 -2.80 1.93 -8.54
N ILE A 251 -2.68 2.58 -9.69
CA ILE A 251 -3.71 2.56 -10.75
C ILE A 251 -3.47 1.41 -11.73
N ASN A 252 -2.25 1.31 -12.28
CA ASN A 252 -1.97 0.42 -13.40
C ASN A 252 -1.67 -1.02 -12.98
N ARG A 253 -1.14 -1.25 -11.77
CA ARG A 253 -0.72 -2.57 -11.30
C ARG A 253 -1.00 -2.71 -9.80
N PRO A 254 -2.28 -2.62 -9.38
CA PRO A 254 -2.61 -2.64 -7.97
C PRO A 254 -2.30 -4.01 -7.37
N GLU A 255 -1.62 -3.99 -6.24
CA GLU A 255 -1.39 -5.18 -5.42
C GLU A 255 -2.06 -4.94 -4.07
N PHE A 256 -3.21 -5.57 -3.87
CA PHE A 256 -4.06 -5.39 -2.69
C PHE A 256 -3.60 -6.32 -1.56
N VAL A 257 -3.54 -5.76 -0.35
CA VAL A 257 -3.22 -6.56 0.83
C VAL A 257 -4.42 -7.42 1.21
N PHE A 258 -4.21 -8.72 1.33
CA PHE A 258 -5.28 -9.70 1.49
C PHE A 258 -4.92 -10.77 2.52
N LYS A 259 -5.92 -11.23 3.26
CA LYS A 259 -5.81 -12.37 4.18
C LYS A 259 -6.63 -13.53 3.64
N PHE A 260 -5.93 -14.54 3.16
CA PHE A 260 -6.55 -15.78 2.69
C PHE A 260 -7.17 -16.56 3.85
N LYS A 261 -8.30 -17.21 3.58
CA LYS A 261 -9.03 -18.08 4.51
C LYS A 261 -9.22 -19.48 3.94
N SER A 262 -9.45 -19.59 2.64
CA SER A 262 -9.43 -20.84 1.90
C SER A 262 -8.77 -20.62 0.55
N VAL A 263 -8.05 -21.63 0.07
CA VAL A 263 -7.46 -21.70 -1.26
C VAL A 263 -7.55 -23.15 -1.71
N ARG A 264 -8.01 -23.39 -2.93
CA ARG A 264 -8.08 -24.71 -3.56
C ARG A 264 -7.85 -24.56 -5.05
N LEU A 265 -7.41 -25.63 -5.70
CA LEU A 265 -7.36 -25.69 -7.16
C LEU A 265 -8.77 -25.43 -7.73
N ALA A 266 -8.84 -24.66 -8.82
CA ALA A 266 -10.08 -24.51 -9.58
C ALA A 266 -10.32 -25.78 -10.39
N ASP A 267 -11.58 -26.22 -10.43
CA ASP A 267 -12.02 -27.41 -11.15
C ASP A 267 -12.10 -27.20 -12.68
#